data_AF-G4ZUR3-F1
#
_entry.id   AF-G4ZUR3-F1
#
_cell.length_a   1.000
_cell.length_b   1.000
_cell.length_c   1.000
_cell.angle_alpha   90.00
_cell.angle_beta   90.00
_cell.angle_gamma   90.00
#
_symmetry.space_group_name_H-M   'P 1'
#
loop_
_entity.id
_entity.type
_entity.pdbx_description
1 polymer ?
#
loop_
_entity_poly.entity_id
_entity_poly.type
_entity_poly.pdbx_seq_one_letter_code
_entity_poly.pdbx_strand_id
1 'polypeptide(L)'
;HFNFMAKLHKDLIEHTEACFTHSRAAPNVAAETPSVVQGEHKLTQTTDYRMNNGVQRLRQRQCKVCSCYKPEGKKRGGTSSYYCAPCSQGKKGPITLCNKERGHPNNEGLTCTQIWHLVWQNGEFAPKTSHIRDRAVAKE
;
A
#
# COMPACT_ATOMS: atom_id res chain seq x y z
N HIS A 1 -10.48 -1.17 33.44
CA HIS A 1 -11.36 -1.61 32.34
C HIS A 1 -12.74 -0.95 32.44
N PHE A 2 -13.47 -1.15 33.55
CA PHE A 2 -14.79 -0.53 33.78
C PHE A 2 -14.81 1.00 33.65
N ASN A 3 -13.87 1.72 34.28
CA ASN A 3 -13.81 3.18 34.19
C ASN A 3 -13.59 3.70 32.76
N PHE A 4 -12.88 2.94 31.92
CA PHE A 4 -12.64 3.29 30.53
C PHE A 4 -13.91 3.07 29.69
N MET A 5 -14.63 1.96 29.92
CA MET A 5 -15.92 1.69 29.28
C MET A 5 -17.00 2.69 29.70
N ALA A 6 -17.05 3.06 30.98
CA ALA A 6 -18.00 4.05 31.49
C ALA A 6 -17.76 5.45 30.89
N LYS A 7 -16.48 5.81 30.70
CA LYS A 7 -16.11 7.07 30.03
C LYS A 7 -16.53 7.07 28.56
N LEU A 8 -16.21 6.01 27.81
CA LEU A 8 -16.64 5.89 26.41
C LEU A 8 -18.16 5.90 26.25
N HIS A 9 -18.88 5.24 27.17
CA HIS A 9 -20.35 5.20 27.12
C HIS A 9 -20.95 6.59 27.36
N LYS A 10 -20.38 7.37 28.29
CA LYS A 10 -20.78 8.75 28.51
C LYS A 10 -20.50 9.63 27.29
N ASP A 11 -19.31 9.50 26.71
CA ASP A 11 -18.89 10.28 25.54
C ASP A 11 -19.79 9.99 24.31
N LEU A 12 -20.24 8.74 24.14
CA LEU A 12 -21.17 8.34 23.07
C LEU A 12 -22.58 8.89 23.25
N ILE A 13 -23.07 8.98 24.49
CA ILE A 13 -24.41 9.51 24.79
C ILE A 13 -24.46 11.04 24.62
N GLU A 14 -23.35 11.72 24.88
CA GLU A 14 -23.25 13.18 24.77
C GLU A 14 -23.08 13.66 23.31
N HIS A 15 -22.92 12.77 22.33
CA HIS A 15 -22.91 13.13 20.92
C HIS A 15 -24.32 13.42 20.39
N THR A 16 -24.50 14.60 19.82
CA THR A 16 -25.74 15.05 19.18
C THR A 16 -25.54 15.14 17.66
N GLU A 17 -26.62 15.31 16.90
CA GLU A 17 -26.54 15.47 15.43
C GLU A 17 -25.59 16.61 15.01
N ALA A 18 -25.42 17.62 15.85
CA ALA A 18 -24.46 18.71 15.66
C ALA A 18 -22.99 18.25 15.63
N CYS A 19 -22.63 17.15 16.30
CA CYS A 19 -21.27 16.57 16.24
C CYS A 19 -20.95 15.97 14.87
N PHE A 20 -21.97 15.57 14.09
CA PHE A 20 -21.82 15.04 12.74
C PHE A 20 -21.83 16.14 11.67
N THR A 21 -22.40 17.31 11.98
CA THR A 21 -22.45 18.47 11.08
C THR A 21 -21.33 19.48 11.33
N HIS A 22 -20.65 19.42 12.49
CA HIS A 22 -19.37 20.08 12.71
C HIS A 22 -18.26 19.32 11.97
N SER A 23 -18.28 19.45 10.65
CA SER A 23 -17.05 19.41 9.88
C SER A 23 -16.13 20.45 10.50
N ARG A 24 -15.16 20.00 11.32
CA ARG A 24 -13.98 20.81 11.62
C ARG A 24 -13.44 21.17 10.26
N ALA A 25 -13.69 22.41 9.82
CA ALA A 25 -12.85 23.06 8.86
C ALA A 25 -11.44 22.94 9.46
N ALA A 26 -10.70 21.93 9.00
CA ALA A 26 -9.30 21.83 9.29
C ALA A 26 -8.70 23.17 8.86
N PRO A 27 -7.76 23.75 9.63
CA PRO A 27 -6.95 24.82 9.09
C PRO A 27 -6.45 24.32 7.73
N ASN A 28 -6.52 25.20 6.75
CA ASN A 28 -6.17 25.00 5.35
C ASN A 28 -4.65 24.76 5.20
N VAL A 29 -4.12 23.81 5.95
CA VAL A 29 -2.89 23.12 5.62
C VAL A 29 -3.33 22.19 4.52
N ALA A 30 -2.89 22.48 3.30
CA ALA A 30 -2.91 21.54 2.20
C ALA A 30 -2.15 20.28 2.64
N ALA A 31 -2.81 19.42 3.43
CA ALA A 31 -2.58 18.01 3.37
C ALA A 31 -3.09 17.65 1.98
N GLU A 32 -2.18 17.70 1.01
CA GLU A 32 -2.34 17.03 -0.26
C GLU A 32 -2.70 15.59 0.10
N THR A 33 -4.01 15.31 0.21
CA THR A 33 -4.52 13.96 0.15
C THR A 33 -3.90 13.41 -1.13
N PRO A 34 -3.00 12.42 -1.03
CA PRO A 34 -2.27 11.94 -2.17
C PRO A 34 -3.33 11.47 -3.16
N SER A 35 -3.42 12.26 -4.22
CA SER A 35 -4.32 12.13 -5.35
C SER A 35 -4.66 10.66 -5.57
N VAL A 36 -5.97 10.35 -5.55
CA VAL A 36 -6.51 9.06 -6.00
C VAL A 36 -5.64 8.58 -7.15
N VAL A 37 -4.97 7.44 -6.98
CA VAL A 37 -4.14 6.84 -8.03
C VAL A 37 -5.00 6.81 -9.29
N GLN A 38 -4.73 7.75 -10.21
CA GLN A 38 -5.65 8.09 -11.28
C GLN A 38 -5.93 6.85 -12.14
N GLY A 39 -7.16 6.76 -12.65
CA GLY A 39 -7.86 5.52 -13.01
C GLY A 39 -7.16 4.51 -13.92
N GLU A 40 -6.05 4.88 -14.56
CA GLU A 40 -5.19 3.97 -15.31
C GLU A 40 -4.43 2.98 -14.38
N HIS A 41 -3.91 3.45 -13.25
CA HIS A 41 -3.01 2.67 -12.39
C HIS A 41 -3.74 1.85 -11.30
N LYS A 42 -4.84 1.19 -11.67
CA LYS A 42 -5.60 0.33 -10.75
C LYS A 42 -4.86 -0.98 -10.44
N LEU A 43 -4.98 -1.43 -9.18
CA LEU A 43 -4.51 -2.75 -8.78
C LEU A 43 -5.48 -3.85 -9.21
N THR A 44 -4.95 -4.82 -9.97
CA THR A 44 -5.66 -6.02 -10.41
C THR A 44 -5.13 -7.23 -9.66
N GLN A 45 -6.01 -8.13 -9.22
CA GLN A 45 -5.60 -9.38 -8.59
C GLN A 45 -5.04 -10.33 -9.65
N THR A 46 -3.92 -10.98 -9.37
CA THR A 46 -3.39 -12.05 -10.24
C THR A 46 -4.35 -13.22 -10.29
N THR A 47 -4.37 -13.92 -11.41
CA THR A 47 -5.06 -15.20 -11.61
C THR A 47 -4.09 -16.38 -11.54
N ASP A 48 -2.80 -16.12 -11.31
CA ASP A 48 -1.77 -17.14 -11.19
C ASP A 48 -1.99 -17.97 -9.91
N TYR A 49 -2.16 -19.28 -10.05
CA TYR A 49 -2.17 -20.20 -8.93
C TYR A 49 -0.85 -20.98 -8.82
N ARG A 50 -0.56 -21.49 -7.62
CA ARG A 50 0.56 -22.38 -7.33
C ARG A 50 0.06 -23.56 -6.51
N MET A 51 0.44 -24.77 -6.90
CA MET A 51 0.25 -25.97 -6.09
C MET A 51 1.23 -25.98 -4.92
N ASN A 52 0.72 -26.20 -3.72
CA ASN A 52 1.49 -26.41 -2.51
C ASN A 52 0.87 -27.58 -1.74
N ASN A 53 1.58 -28.71 -1.69
CA ASN A 53 1.15 -29.93 -1.00
C ASN A 53 -0.28 -30.37 -1.40
N GLY A 54 -0.58 -30.39 -2.70
CA GLY A 54 -1.91 -30.75 -3.23
C GLY A 54 -2.97 -29.65 -3.12
N VAL A 55 -2.69 -28.54 -2.43
CA VAL A 55 -3.61 -27.39 -2.33
C VAL A 55 -3.25 -26.31 -3.33
N GLN A 56 -4.22 -25.92 -4.16
CA GLN A 56 -4.08 -24.79 -5.07
C GLN A 56 -4.21 -23.48 -4.29
N ARG A 57 -3.17 -22.64 -4.33
CA ARG A 57 -3.16 -21.32 -3.65
C ARG A 57 -2.84 -20.22 -4.62
N LEU A 58 -3.51 -19.09 -4.49
CA LEU A 58 -3.23 -17.92 -5.31
C LEU A 58 -1.81 -17.44 -5.07
N ARG A 59 -1.08 -17.15 -6.14
CA ARG A 59 0.32 -16.79 -6.09
C ARG A 59 0.50 -15.43 -5.42
N GLN A 60 1.22 -15.43 -4.30
CA GLN A 60 1.66 -14.21 -3.63
C GLN A 60 3.06 -13.84 -4.12
N ARG A 61 3.24 -12.60 -4.56
CA ARG A 61 4.52 -12.05 -5.02
C ARG A 61 4.98 -10.94 -4.07
N GLN A 62 6.28 -10.65 -4.03
CA GLN A 62 6.81 -9.60 -3.14
C GLN A 62 6.34 -8.23 -3.61
N CYS A 63 5.80 -7.43 -2.70
CA CYS A 63 5.45 -6.05 -2.99
C CYS A 63 6.74 -5.22 -3.14
N LYS A 64 6.87 -4.47 -4.24
CA LYS A 64 8.07 -3.68 -4.53
C LYS A 64 8.37 -2.68 -3.41
N VAL A 65 7.37 -1.90 -2.99
CA VAL A 65 7.52 -0.95 -1.87
C VAL A 65 7.85 -1.64 -0.55
N CYS A 66 7.19 -2.77 -0.25
CA CYS A 66 7.48 -3.53 0.96
C CYS A 66 8.89 -4.11 0.99
N SER A 67 9.48 -4.39 -0.17
CA SER A 67 10.86 -4.85 -0.27
C SER A 67 11.87 -3.73 -0.01
N CYS A 68 11.53 -2.48 -0.32
CA CYS A 68 12.35 -1.31 0.01
C CYS A 68 12.28 -0.98 1.50
N TYR A 69 11.08 -0.93 2.08
CA TYR A 69 10.88 -0.63 3.51
C TYR A 69 10.95 -1.87 4.40
N LYS A 70 11.60 -2.93 3.93
CA LYS A 70 11.82 -4.10 4.77
C LYS A 70 12.85 -3.72 5.85
N PRO A 71 12.53 -3.88 7.15
CA PRO A 71 13.49 -3.60 8.20
C PRO A 71 14.69 -4.53 8.12
N GLU A 72 15.82 -4.07 8.64
CA GLU A 72 17.05 -4.83 8.71
C GLU A 72 16.85 -6.14 9.50
N GLY A 73 17.50 -7.21 9.08
CA GLY A 73 17.34 -8.55 9.67
C GLY A 73 16.12 -9.36 9.20
N LYS A 74 15.09 -8.76 8.59
CA LYS A 74 13.99 -9.56 7.99
C LYS A 74 14.43 -10.20 6.67
N LYS A 75 14.09 -11.48 6.47
CA LYS A 75 14.43 -12.21 5.23
C LYS A 75 13.66 -11.71 4.00
N ARG A 76 12.41 -11.26 4.16
CA ARG A 76 11.52 -10.83 3.05
C ARG A 76 10.64 -9.64 3.44
N GLY A 77 10.33 -8.80 2.46
CA GLY A 77 9.26 -7.82 2.56
C GLY A 77 7.87 -8.47 2.52
N GLY A 78 6.83 -7.65 2.69
CA GLY A 78 5.44 -8.05 2.51
C GLY A 78 5.14 -8.56 1.10
N THR A 79 4.13 -9.41 0.98
CA THR A 79 3.67 -10.00 -0.28
C THR A 79 2.24 -9.57 -0.61
N SER A 80 1.87 -9.63 -1.88
CA SER A 80 0.53 -9.33 -2.39
C SER A 80 0.23 -10.20 -3.61
N SER A 81 -1.05 -10.49 -3.83
CA SER A 81 -1.57 -11.03 -5.09
C SER A 81 -1.95 -9.95 -6.10
N TYR A 82 -1.89 -8.68 -5.72
CA TYR A 82 -2.29 -7.57 -6.58
C TYR A 82 -1.10 -6.95 -7.30
N TYR A 83 -1.31 -6.55 -8.55
CA TYR A 83 -0.31 -5.89 -9.38
C TYR A 83 -0.94 -4.74 -10.19
N CYS A 84 -0.10 -3.80 -10.62
CA CYS A 84 -0.52 -2.73 -11.52
C CYS A 84 -0.17 -3.12 -12.96
N ALA A 85 -1.19 -3.29 -13.82
CA ALA A 85 -1.00 -3.69 -15.21
C ALA A 85 -0.17 -2.66 -16.02
N PRO A 86 -0.50 -1.35 -16.02
CA PRO A 86 0.29 -0.35 -16.74
C PRO A 86 1.75 -0.29 -16.30
N CYS A 87 2.04 -0.31 -14.98
CA CYS A 87 3.43 -0.31 -14.50
C CYS A 87 4.19 -1.61 -14.85
N SER A 88 3.47 -2.68 -15.20
CA SER A 88 4.08 -3.95 -15.59
C SER A 88 4.40 -4.02 -17.08
N GLN A 89 3.88 -3.09 -17.90
CA GLN A 89 4.18 -3.04 -19.33
C GLN A 89 5.68 -2.76 -19.54
N GLY A 90 6.30 -3.50 -20.45
CA GLY A 90 7.74 -3.40 -20.72
C GLY A 90 8.64 -3.94 -19.60
N LYS A 91 8.09 -4.57 -18.54
CA LYS A 91 8.86 -5.25 -17.49
C LYS A 91 8.73 -6.77 -17.64
N LYS A 92 9.72 -7.56 -17.22
CA LYS A 92 9.63 -9.06 -17.27
C LYS A 92 8.59 -9.68 -16.34
N GLY A 93 7.96 -8.90 -15.47
CA GLY A 93 7.05 -9.45 -14.50
C GLY A 93 6.18 -8.38 -13.86
N PRO A 94 5.11 -8.82 -13.19
CA PRO A 94 4.13 -7.92 -12.64
C PRO A 94 4.74 -7.07 -11.53
N ILE A 95 4.54 -5.74 -11.63
CA ILE A 95 4.77 -4.80 -10.55
C ILE A 95 3.71 -5.04 -9.48
N THR A 96 4.09 -5.89 -8.54
CA THR A 96 3.23 -6.32 -7.43
C THR A 96 3.25 -5.26 -6.33
N LEU A 97 2.07 -4.81 -5.91
CA LEU A 97 1.87 -3.78 -4.88
C LEU A 97 0.76 -4.23 -3.92
N CYS A 98 0.86 -3.85 -2.64
CA CYS A 98 -0.23 -4.05 -1.68
C CYS A 98 -0.97 -2.73 -1.42
N ASN A 99 -2.27 -2.78 -1.15
CA ASN A 99 -3.02 -1.62 -0.70
C ASN A 99 -3.05 -1.55 0.83
N LYS A 100 -1.86 -1.51 1.45
CA LYS A 100 -1.71 -1.43 2.91
C LYS A 100 -0.77 -0.28 3.26
N GLU A 101 -1.16 0.50 4.26
CA GLU A 101 -0.30 1.49 4.90
C GLU A 101 0.87 0.78 5.60
N ARG A 102 2.04 1.44 5.63
CA ARG A 102 3.24 0.89 6.27
C ARG A 102 3.74 1.70 7.45
N GLY A 103 3.25 2.92 7.65
CA GLY A 103 3.71 3.81 8.72
C GLY A 103 5.20 4.11 8.63
N HIS A 104 5.74 4.32 7.42
CA HIS A 104 7.13 4.71 7.26
C HIS A 104 7.27 6.22 7.54
N PRO A 105 8.28 6.70 8.30
CA PRO A 105 8.36 8.10 8.71
C PRO A 105 8.26 9.12 7.56
N ASN A 106 8.89 8.80 6.43
CA ASN A 106 8.86 9.68 5.24
C ASN A 106 7.56 9.61 4.43
N ASN A 107 6.67 8.66 4.72
CA ASN A 107 5.46 8.34 3.94
C ASN A 107 4.33 7.89 4.88
N GLU A 108 4.11 8.63 5.96
CA GLU A 108 3.05 8.33 6.93
C GLU A 108 1.67 8.43 6.26
N GLY A 109 0.77 7.49 6.59
CA GLY A 109 -0.56 7.42 6.00
C GLY A 109 -0.63 6.97 4.53
N LEU A 110 0.52 6.74 3.86
CA LEU A 110 0.52 6.29 2.47
C LEU A 110 0.48 4.77 2.37
N THR A 111 -0.37 4.26 1.48
CA THR A 111 -0.37 2.86 1.06
C THR A 111 0.79 2.58 0.11
N CYS A 112 1.25 1.33 0.02
CA CYS A 112 2.30 0.97 -0.94
C CYS A 112 1.92 1.27 -2.41
N THR A 113 0.64 1.30 -2.77
CA THR A 113 0.23 1.74 -4.12
C THR A 113 0.43 3.23 -4.30
N GLN A 114 0.00 4.07 -3.35
CA GLN A 114 0.23 5.51 -3.39
C GLN A 114 1.72 5.86 -3.39
N ILE A 115 2.53 5.21 -2.56
CA ILE A 115 3.99 5.44 -2.55
C ILE A 115 4.59 5.14 -3.92
N TRP A 116 4.22 4.02 -4.54
CA TRP A 116 4.76 3.65 -5.85
C TRP A 116 4.37 4.64 -6.95
N HIS A 117 3.10 5.05 -7.01
CA HIS A 117 2.59 5.89 -8.09
C HIS A 117 2.91 7.37 -7.89
N LEU A 118 2.76 7.89 -6.67
CA LEU A 118 2.85 9.32 -6.38
C LEU A 118 4.27 9.70 -5.97
N VAL A 119 4.83 9.00 -4.98
CA VAL A 119 6.14 9.37 -4.42
C VAL A 119 7.27 8.90 -5.32
N TRP A 120 7.15 7.70 -5.91
CA TRP A 120 8.18 7.14 -6.79
C TRP A 120 7.89 7.36 -8.27
N GLN A 121 6.86 8.13 -8.62
CA GLN A 121 6.41 8.40 -10.00
C GLN A 121 6.42 7.14 -10.86
N ASN A 122 5.51 6.22 -10.54
CA ASN A 122 5.37 4.92 -11.21
C ASN A 122 6.63 4.02 -11.18
N GLY A 123 7.56 4.29 -10.26
CA GLY A 123 8.77 3.51 -10.04
C GLY A 123 10.04 4.12 -10.65
N GLU A 124 9.96 5.31 -11.25
CA GLU A 124 11.13 6.04 -11.77
C GLU A 124 12.10 6.45 -10.66
N PHE A 125 11.57 6.90 -9.52
CA PHE A 125 12.35 7.32 -8.35
C PHE A 125 12.40 6.24 -7.26
N ALA A 126 12.11 4.97 -7.60
CA ALA A 126 12.18 3.88 -6.65
C ALA A 126 13.64 3.66 -6.16
N PRO A 127 13.87 3.42 -4.85
CA PRO A 127 15.22 3.20 -4.33
C PRO A 127 15.94 2.00 -4.98
N LYS A 128 17.03 2.28 -5.71
CA LYS A 128 17.85 1.27 -6.41
C LYS A 128 18.62 0.32 -5.48
N THR A 129 18.79 0.71 -4.21
CA THR A 129 19.47 -0.07 -3.17
C THR A 129 18.64 -1.22 -2.62
N SER A 130 17.36 -1.25 -2.93
CA SER A 130 16.45 -2.24 -2.39
C SER A 130 16.59 -3.56 -3.15
N HIS A 131 16.38 -4.68 -2.46
CA HIS A 131 16.31 -6.03 -3.02
C HIS A 131 15.12 -6.24 -3.98
N ILE A 132 14.71 -5.21 -4.71
CA ILE A 132 13.86 -5.28 -5.87
C ILE A 132 14.59 -6.12 -6.91
N ARG A 133 14.17 -7.39 -7.02
CA ARG A 133 14.55 -8.22 -8.16
C ARG A 133 13.81 -7.68 -9.37
N ASP A 134 14.45 -6.76 -10.10
CA ASP A 134 14.10 -6.51 -11.48
C ASP A 134 14.67 -7.66 -12.29
N ARG A 135 13.77 -8.57 -12.68
CA ARG A 135 14.12 -9.54 -13.70
C ARG A 135 14.26 -8.70 -14.98
N ALA A 136 15.47 -8.29 -15.37
CA ALA A 136 15.71 -7.57 -16.63
C ALA A 136 15.71 -8.54 -17.81
N VAL A 137 15.13 -8.20 -18.97
CA VAL A 137 15.36 -8.92 -20.24
C VAL A 137 16.78 -8.68 -20.67
N ALA A 138 17.56 -9.76 -20.84
CA ALA A 138 18.81 -9.67 -21.57
C ALA A 138 18.40 -9.18 -22.96
N LYS A 139 18.91 -8.02 -23.38
CA LYS A 139 18.76 -7.61 -24.77
C LYS A 139 19.42 -8.70 -25.62
N GLU A 140 18.65 -9.26 -26.56
CA GLU A 140 19.21 -10.02 -27.68
C GLU A 140 20.02 -9.08 -28.58
#